data_AF-A0A2V9HDP9-F1
#
_entry.id   AF-A0A2V9HDP9-F1
#
_cell.length_a   1.000
_cell.length_b   1.000
_cell.length_c   1.000
_cell.angle_alpha   90.00
_cell.angle_beta   90.00
_cell.angle_gamma   90.00
#
_symmetry.space_group_name_H-M   'P 1'
#
loop_
_entity.id
_entity.type
_entity.pdbx_description
1 polymer ?
#
loop_
_entity_poly.entity_id
_entity_poly.type
_entity_poly.pdbx_seq_one_letter_code
_entity_poly.pdbx_strand_id
1 'polypeptide(L)'
;MTTAFLKSTGQTPVSRDGDLLTEAQISSTVQDVLATTQFIDIHTHLFAPAFGKLGLWGIDELLTYHYLEAEFFRSSDTKPEGYWSLSKRDQADAIWRTLFVENTPVSEATRGVVAVLKAFHLPTDRPDLVEARSFFKSQTIEAHIRKVLQLAGVSTVVMTNDPLD
;
A
#
# COMPACT_ATOMS: atom_id res chain seq x y z
N MET A 1 -15.55 -27.48 -9.67
CA MET A 1 -14.09 -27.61 -9.78
C MET A 1 -13.50 -26.96 -8.55
N THR A 2 -13.04 -27.79 -7.63
CA THR A 2 -12.72 -27.40 -6.25
C THR A 2 -11.20 -27.30 -6.14
N THR A 3 -10.68 -26.11 -5.94
CA THR A 3 -9.24 -25.86 -5.76
C THR A 3 -8.83 -26.37 -4.39
N ALA A 4 -8.13 -27.50 -4.38
CA ALA A 4 -7.49 -28.02 -3.19
C ALA A 4 -6.29 -27.14 -2.84
N PHE A 5 -6.31 -26.58 -1.63
CA PHE A 5 -5.14 -25.97 -1.02
C PHE A 5 -4.00 -26.99 -0.97
N LEU A 6 -2.92 -26.73 -1.71
CA LEU A 6 -1.65 -27.41 -1.51
C LEU A 6 -1.14 -27.04 -0.11
N LYS A 7 -1.38 -27.92 0.85
CA LYS A 7 -0.62 -27.95 2.10
C LYS A 7 0.82 -28.27 1.71
N SER A 8 1.71 -27.30 1.85
CA SER A 8 3.16 -27.53 1.85
C SER A 8 3.46 -28.53 2.97
N THR A 9 3.83 -29.75 2.60
CA THR A 9 4.19 -30.86 3.49
C THR A 9 5.63 -30.72 4.02
N GLY A 10 6.03 -29.50 4.36
CA GLY A 10 7.35 -29.18 4.90
C GLY A 10 7.25 -28.43 6.20
N GLN A 11 6.45 -28.92 7.16
CA GLN A 11 6.65 -28.51 8.55
C GLN A 11 7.95 -29.17 9.02
N THR A 12 9.07 -28.49 8.85
CA THR A 12 10.27 -28.78 9.63
C THR A 12 9.88 -28.54 11.09
N PRO A 13 9.96 -29.58 11.96
CA PRO A 13 9.75 -29.37 13.38
C PRO A 13 10.79 -28.35 13.82
N VAL A 14 10.36 -27.26 14.46
CA VAL A 14 11.31 -26.39 15.16
C VAL A 14 11.80 -27.21 16.35
N SER A 15 12.91 -27.92 16.16
CA SER A 15 13.64 -28.62 17.22
C SER A 15 13.96 -27.59 18.30
N ARG A 16 13.57 -27.89 19.54
CA ARG A 16 14.05 -27.19 20.73
C ARG A 16 15.50 -27.65 20.95
N ASP A 17 16.40 -27.13 20.14
CA ASP A 17 17.85 -26.99 20.35
C ASP A 17 18.45 -26.44 19.06
N GLY A 18 19.46 -25.58 19.17
CA GLY A 18 20.00 -24.76 18.09
C GLY A 18 20.68 -25.54 16.95
N ASP A 19 19.88 -26.17 16.09
CA ASP A 19 20.36 -26.69 14.81
C ASP A 19 20.79 -25.50 13.94
N LEU A 20 22.08 -25.43 13.65
CA LEU A 20 22.67 -24.41 12.78
C LEU A 20 22.11 -24.58 11.36
N LEU A 21 21.65 -23.49 10.75
CA LEU A 21 21.25 -23.47 9.36
C LEU A 21 22.46 -23.80 8.47
N THR A 22 22.28 -24.69 7.49
CA THR A 22 23.24 -24.82 6.39
C THR A 22 23.15 -23.60 5.48
N GLU A 23 24.23 -23.29 4.75
CA GLU A 23 24.26 -22.15 3.81
C GLU A 23 23.07 -22.14 2.83
N ALA A 24 22.72 -23.32 2.30
CA ALA A 24 21.60 -23.48 1.38
C ALA A 24 20.22 -23.16 1.99
N GLN A 25 20.09 -23.25 3.32
CA GLN A 25 18.84 -22.98 4.06
C GLN A 25 18.72 -21.52 4.50
N ILE A 26 19.82 -20.76 4.54
CA ILE A 26 19.82 -19.39 5.08
C ILE A 26 18.83 -18.51 4.31
N SER A 27 18.91 -18.49 2.97
CA SER A 27 18.08 -17.60 2.14
C SER A 27 16.58 -17.86 2.33
N SER A 28 16.13 -19.12 2.24
CA SER A 28 14.73 -19.46 2.42
C SER A 28 14.26 -19.20 3.85
N THR A 29 15.08 -19.53 4.85
CA THR A 29 14.73 -19.31 6.25
C THR A 29 14.61 -17.82 6.57
N VAL A 30 15.52 -16.98 6.06
CA VAL A 30 15.43 -15.53 6.20
C VAL A 30 14.17 -14.99 5.53
N GLN A 31 13.84 -15.45 4.32
CA GLN A 31 12.62 -15.04 3.64
C GLN A 31 11.36 -15.43 4.42
N ASP A 32 11.30 -16.66 4.95
CA ASP A 32 10.18 -17.14 5.75
C ASP A 32 10.03 -16.35 7.06
N VAL A 33 11.14 -16.09 7.76
CA VAL A 33 11.15 -15.28 8.98
C VAL A 33 10.69 -13.85 8.67
N LEU A 34 11.23 -13.20 7.65
CA LEU A 34 10.84 -11.83 7.28
C LEU A 34 9.38 -11.75 6.83
N ALA A 35 8.88 -12.75 6.10
CA ALA A 35 7.49 -12.78 5.62
C ALA A 35 6.47 -13.04 6.74
N THR A 36 6.87 -13.68 7.83
CA THR A 36 5.97 -14.07 8.93
C THR A 36 6.11 -13.22 10.19
N THR A 37 7.22 -12.50 10.33
CA THR A 37 7.44 -11.62 11.48
C THR A 37 6.54 -10.41 11.38
N GLN A 38 5.61 -10.31 12.32
CA GLN A 38 4.82 -9.09 12.47
C GLN A 38 5.68 -7.98 13.09
N PHE A 39 5.47 -6.75 12.65
CA PHE A 39 6.20 -5.59 13.17
C PHE A 39 5.30 -4.49 13.71
N ILE A 40 5.90 -3.65 14.54
CA ILE A 40 5.32 -2.43 15.08
C ILE A 40 5.81 -1.29 14.19
N ASP A 41 4.89 -0.59 13.54
CA ASP A 41 5.23 0.65 12.85
C ASP A 41 5.23 1.79 13.88
N ILE A 42 6.44 2.15 14.32
CA ILE A 42 6.65 3.07 15.45
C ILE A 42 6.43 4.54 15.08
N HIS A 43 6.25 4.88 13.80
CA HIS A 43 6.04 6.26 13.38
C HIS A 43 5.22 6.35 12.10
N THR A 44 3.98 6.82 12.23
CA THR A 44 3.08 7.05 11.10
C THR A 44 2.31 8.35 11.25
N HIS A 45 1.73 8.82 10.14
CA HIS A 45 0.67 9.82 10.12
C HIS A 45 -0.71 9.18 9.89
N LEU A 46 -0.88 7.93 10.33
CA LEU A 46 -2.16 7.22 10.28
C LEU A 46 -2.96 7.47 11.56
N PHE A 47 -4.28 7.39 11.46
CA PHE A 47 -5.20 7.56 12.58
C PHE A 47 -6.22 6.42 12.65
N ALA A 48 -6.66 6.10 13.86
CA ALA A 48 -7.71 5.10 14.06
C ALA A 48 -9.04 5.55 13.40
N PRO A 49 -9.88 4.61 12.93
CA PRO A 49 -11.16 4.95 12.27
C PRO A 49 -12.05 5.94 13.04
N ALA A 50 -12.01 5.88 14.38
CA ALA A 50 -12.77 6.76 15.26
C ALA A 50 -12.43 8.25 15.12
N PHE A 51 -11.27 8.59 14.54
CA PHE A 51 -10.82 9.96 14.26
C PHE A 51 -11.38 10.50 12.94
N GLY A 52 -12.19 9.70 12.21
CA GLY A 52 -12.92 10.15 11.04
C GLY A 52 -12.00 10.62 9.91
N LYS A 53 -12.12 11.90 9.53
CA LYS A 53 -11.46 12.45 8.34
C LYS A 53 -9.93 12.55 8.44
N LEU A 54 -9.35 12.39 9.62
CA LEU A 54 -7.89 12.38 9.80
C LEU A 54 -7.25 11.10 9.23
N GLY A 55 -7.99 9.98 9.20
CA GLY A 55 -7.53 8.73 8.63
C GLY A 55 -7.70 8.70 7.11
N LEU A 56 -6.74 9.22 6.36
CA LEU A 56 -6.76 9.21 4.89
C LEU A 56 -6.61 7.79 4.33
N TRP A 57 -7.43 7.43 3.33
CA TRP A 57 -7.40 6.12 2.69
C TRP A 57 -8.08 6.15 1.32
N GLY A 58 -7.81 5.13 0.50
CA GLY A 58 -8.39 4.99 -0.84
C GLY A 58 -7.44 5.43 -1.95
N ILE A 59 -7.79 5.07 -3.20
CA ILE A 59 -6.91 5.29 -4.36
C ILE A 59 -6.62 6.76 -4.64
N ASP A 60 -7.61 7.65 -4.45
CA ASP A 60 -7.40 9.07 -4.70
C ASP A 60 -6.43 9.67 -3.66
N GLU A 61 -6.51 9.27 -2.38
CA GLU A 61 -5.56 9.69 -1.33
C GLU A 61 -4.15 9.14 -1.57
N LEU A 62 -4.02 7.90 -2.06
CA LEU A 62 -2.73 7.32 -2.42
C LEU A 62 -2.05 8.11 -3.54
N LEU A 63 -2.84 8.56 -4.54
CA LEU A 63 -2.33 9.28 -5.70
C LEU A 63 -2.02 10.74 -5.39
N THR A 64 -2.80 11.39 -4.53
CA THR A 64 -2.52 12.76 -4.05
C THR A 64 -1.59 12.76 -2.83
N TYR A 65 -0.78 11.72 -2.66
CA TYR A 65 0.32 11.75 -1.70
C TYR A 65 1.39 12.73 -2.19
N HIS A 66 1.87 13.59 -1.31
CA HIS A 66 2.74 14.73 -1.67
C HIS A 66 4.02 14.35 -2.45
N TYR A 67 4.52 13.11 -2.35
CA TYR A 67 5.62 12.64 -3.19
C TYR A 67 5.21 12.56 -4.67
N LEU A 68 4.01 12.04 -4.96
CA LEU A 68 3.47 11.95 -6.31
C LEU A 68 3.05 13.33 -6.84
N GLU A 69 2.57 14.23 -5.98
CA GLU A 69 2.32 15.63 -6.37
C GLU A 69 3.63 16.30 -6.81
N ALA A 70 4.71 16.12 -6.05
CA ALA A 70 6.03 16.64 -6.41
C ALA A 70 6.56 16.03 -7.72
N GLU A 71 6.39 14.72 -7.94
CA GLU A 71 6.74 14.08 -9.21
C GLU A 71 5.89 14.59 -10.38
N PHE A 72 4.58 14.77 -10.17
CA PHE A 72 3.66 15.30 -11.16
C PHE A 72 4.06 16.69 -11.64
N PHE A 73 4.40 17.62 -10.74
CA PHE A 73 4.86 18.96 -11.11
C PHE A 73 6.18 18.98 -11.89
N ARG A 74 6.97 17.90 -11.85
CA ARG A 74 8.19 17.76 -12.66
C ARG A 74 7.93 17.17 -14.04
N SER A 75 6.79 16.52 -14.23
CA SER A 75 6.41 15.80 -15.44
C SER A 75 5.21 16.41 -16.18
N SER A 76 4.67 17.54 -15.69
CA SER A 76 3.51 18.24 -16.23
C SER A 76 3.78 19.74 -16.32
N ASP A 77 3.20 20.40 -17.31
CA ASP A 77 3.21 21.87 -17.44
C ASP A 77 2.16 22.56 -16.53
N THR A 78 1.36 21.77 -15.80
CA THR A 78 0.32 22.26 -14.90
C THR A 78 0.90 23.19 -13.83
N LYS A 79 0.32 24.39 -13.71
CA LYS A 79 0.71 25.36 -12.68
C LYS A 79 0.08 25.02 -11.33
N PRO A 80 0.75 25.29 -10.20
CA PRO A 80 0.22 24.99 -8.86
C PRO A 80 -1.20 25.54 -8.64
N GLU A 81 -1.48 26.75 -9.08
CA GLU A 81 -2.80 27.38 -8.92
C GLU A 81 -3.89 26.59 -9.66
N GLY A 82 -3.56 26.08 -10.85
CA GLY A 82 -4.44 25.20 -11.62
C GLY A 82 -4.66 23.87 -10.91
N TYR A 83 -3.60 23.23 -10.43
CA TYR A 83 -3.68 21.95 -9.73
C TYR A 83 -4.50 22.04 -8.42
N TRP A 84 -4.26 23.05 -7.59
CA TRP A 84 -4.96 23.22 -6.31
C TRP A 84 -6.39 23.71 -6.46
N SER A 85 -6.81 24.14 -7.65
CA SER A 85 -8.21 24.43 -7.98
C SER A 85 -9.03 23.19 -8.35
N LEU A 86 -8.36 22.07 -8.63
CA LEU A 86 -9.00 20.80 -8.99
C LEU A 86 -9.65 20.13 -7.77
N SER A 87 -10.67 19.32 -8.02
CA SER A 87 -11.15 18.38 -7.01
C SER A 87 -10.09 17.30 -6.77
N LYS A 88 -10.08 16.66 -5.60
CA LYS A 88 -9.15 15.55 -5.29
C LYS A 88 -9.23 14.41 -6.32
N ARG A 89 -10.43 14.15 -6.83
CA ARG A 89 -10.64 13.17 -7.90
C ARG A 89 -9.90 13.56 -9.18
N ASP A 90 -10.01 14.83 -9.58
CA ASP A 90 -9.37 15.35 -10.80
C ASP A 90 -7.85 15.45 -10.62
N GLN A 91 -7.37 15.75 -9.41
CA GLN A 91 -5.95 15.69 -9.04
C GLN A 91 -5.39 14.27 -9.20
N ALA A 92 -6.09 13.27 -8.66
CA ALA A 92 -5.72 11.87 -8.80
C ALA A 92 -5.75 11.41 -10.27
N ASP A 93 -6.73 11.86 -11.05
CA ASP A 93 -6.81 11.56 -12.50
C ASP A 93 -5.64 12.18 -13.27
N ALA A 94 -5.25 13.42 -12.95
CA ALA A 94 -4.09 14.09 -13.54
C ALA A 94 -2.78 13.36 -13.21
N ILE A 95 -2.58 12.99 -11.94
CA ILE A 95 -1.41 12.23 -11.50
C ILE A 95 -1.35 10.86 -12.16
N TRP A 96 -2.47 10.13 -12.20
CA TRP A 96 -2.54 8.81 -12.83
C TRP A 96 -2.18 8.89 -14.32
N ARG A 97 -2.81 9.83 -15.05
CA ARG A 97 -2.55 10.02 -16.47
C ARG A 97 -1.06 10.32 -16.71
N THR A 98 -0.50 11.30 -16.01
CA THR A 98 0.88 11.73 -16.26
C THR A 98 1.91 10.71 -15.80
N LEU A 99 1.80 10.16 -14.58
CA LEU A 99 2.87 9.35 -13.99
C LEU A 99 2.76 7.84 -14.28
N PHE A 100 1.59 7.34 -14.69
CA PHE A 100 1.36 5.90 -14.88
C PHE A 100 0.96 5.53 -16.31
N VAL A 101 0.33 6.45 -17.06
CA VAL A 101 -0.13 6.18 -18.44
C VAL A 101 0.83 6.79 -19.46
N GLU A 102 1.14 8.08 -19.34
CA GLU A 102 2.02 8.79 -20.27
C GLU A 102 3.51 8.49 -20.00
N ASN A 103 3.82 8.07 -18.77
CA ASN A 103 5.14 7.67 -18.34
C ASN A 103 5.10 6.29 -17.68
N THR A 104 6.19 5.54 -17.76
CA THR A 104 6.34 4.28 -17.05
C THR A 104 6.54 4.53 -15.55
N PRO A 105 5.73 3.93 -14.65
CA PRO A 105 5.80 4.18 -13.20
C PRO A 105 6.99 3.46 -12.55
N VAL A 106 8.19 4.02 -12.71
CA VAL A 106 9.45 3.45 -12.22
C VAL A 106 9.94 4.03 -10.90
N SER A 107 9.42 5.19 -10.48
CA SER A 107 9.77 5.81 -9.19
C SER A 107 9.26 4.97 -8.02
N GLU A 108 9.87 5.12 -6.85
CA GLU A 108 9.45 4.34 -5.68
C GLU A 108 8.01 4.66 -5.25
N ALA A 109 7.60 5.94 -5.32
CA ALA A 109 6.23 6.34 -4.98
C ALA A 109 5.21 5.71 -5.94
N THR A 110 5.47 5.73 -7.25
CA THR A 110 4.56 5.12 -8.24
C THR A 110 4.55 3.60 -8.13
N ARG A 111 5.71 2.96 -7.92
CA ARG A 111 5.81 1.52 -7.64
C ARG A 111 5.04 1.11 -6.38
N GLY A 112 5.05 1.96 -5.34
CA GLY A 112 4.25 1.76 -4.12
C GLY A 112 2.75 1.66 -4.42
N VAL A 113 2.20 2.57 -5.22
CA VAL A 113 0.78 2.51 -5.65
C VAL A 113 0.50 1.23 -6.43
N VAL A 114 1.38 0.85 -7.35
CA VAL A 114 1.24 -0.41 -8.12
C VAL A 114 1.26 -1.63 -7.20
N ALA A 115 2.11 -1.64 -6.16
CA ALA A 115 2.17 -2.72 -5.19
C ALA A 115 0.87 -2.83 -4.39
N VAL A 116 0.29 -1.70 -3.97
CA VAL A 116 -1.02 -1.67 -3.29
C VAL A 116 -2.12 -2.23 -4.18
N LEU A 117 -2.21 -1.78 -5.45
CA LEU A 117 -3.20 -2.30 -6.40
C LEU A 117 -3.05 -3.82 -6.60
N LYS A 118 -1.81 -4.32 -6.77
CA LYS A 118 -1.54 -5.76 -6.88
C LYS A 118 -1.95 -6.54 -5.64
N ALA A 119 -1.69 -6.01 -4.45
CA ALA A 119 -2.06 -6.65 -3.17
C ALA A 119 -3.59 -6.81 -3.01
N PHE A 120 -4.37 -5.92 -3.64
CA PHE A 120 -5.82 -5.99 -3.70
C PHE A 120 -6.36 -6.68 -4.97
N HIS A 121 -5.49 -7.26 -5.80
CA HIS A 121 -5.85 -7.89 -7.08
C HIS A 121 -6.56 -6.94 -8.05
N LEU A 122 -6.22 -5.66 -8.02
CA LEU A 122 -6.71 -4.64 -8.93
C LEU A 122 -5.80 -4.52 -10.16
N PRO A 123 -6.34 -4.18 -11.33
CA PRO A 123 -5.53 -4.00 -12.53
C PRO A 123 -4.65 -2.75 -12.40
N THR A 124 -3.43 -2.84 -12.95
CA THR A 124 -2.41 -1.80 -12.86
C THR A 124 -2.10 -1.15 -14.21
N ASP A 125 -2.79 -1.57 -15.26
CA ASP A 125 -2.57 -1.21 -16.66
C ASP A 125 -3.80 -0.49 -17.27
N ARG A 126 -4.73 -0.03 -16.43
CA ARG A 126 -5.93 0.67 -16.88
C ARG A 126 -5.63 2.15 -17.18
N PRO A 127 -6.28 2.71 -18.23
CA PRO A 127 -6.13 4.13 -18.56
C PRO A 127 -6.86 5.07 -17.59
N ASP A 128 -7.70 4.52 -16.70
CA ASP A 128 -8.50 5.23 -15.70
C ASP A 128 -8.56 4.46 -14.36
N LEU A 129 -9.16 5.10 -13.36
CA LEU A 129 -9.25 4.62 -11.97
C LEU A 129 -10.65 4.09 -11.59
N VAL A 130 -11.54 3.84 -12.54
CA VAL A 130 -12.96 3.54 -12.24
C VAL A 130 -13.08 2.27 -11.39
N GLU A 131 -12.36 1.21 -11.75
CA GLU A 131 -12.39 -0.07 -11.04
C GLU A 131 -11.81 0.05 -9.63
N ALA A 132 -10.65 0.70 -9.49
CA ALA A 132 -10.04 0.94 -8.19
C ALA A 132 -10.97 1.75 -7.27
N ARG A 133 -11.55 2.85 -7.76
CA ARG A 133 -12.50 3.67 -7.00
C ARG A 133 -13.73 2.87 -6.58
N SER A 134 -14.26 2.01 -7.46
CA SER A 134 -15.38 1.11 -7.14
C SER A 134 -15.02 0.16 -6.00
N PHE A 135 -13.83 -0.45 -6.06
CA PHE A 135 -13.31 -1.34 -5.02
C PHE A 135 -13.23 -0.63 -3.66
N PHE A 136 -12.54 0.51 -3.56
CA PHE A 136 -12.39 1.22 -2.29
C PHE A 136 -13.72 1.72 -1.73
N LYS A 137 -14.63 2.21 -2.60
CA LYS A 137 -15.97 2.66 -2.20
C LYS A 137 -16.83 1.54 -1.60
N SER A 138 -16.60 0.29 -2.02
CA SER A 138 -17.35 -0.86 -1.50
C SER A 138 -16.88 -1.34 -0.11
N GLN A 139 -15.78 -0.80 0.41
CA GLN A 139 -15.24 -1.19 1.72
C GLN A 139 -15.85 -0.36 2.86
N THR A 140 -15.88 -0.96 4.06
CA THR A 140 -15.95 -0.19 5.31
C THR A 140 -14.53 0.13 5.78
N ILE A 141 -14.34 1.30 6.38
CA ILE A 141 -13.00 1.77 6.79
C ILE A 141 -12.35 0.81 7.81
N GLU A 142 -13.14 0.26 8.74
CA GLU A 142 -12.66 -0.67 9.76
C GLU A 142 -12.19 -1.99 9.15
N ALA A 143 -12.96 -2.54 8.19
CA ALA A 143 -12.58 -3.76 7.51
C ALA A 143 -11.35 -3.53 6.61
N HIS A 144 -11.31 -2.39 5.92
CA HIS A 144 -10.19 -2.03 5.05
C HIS A 144 -8.89 -1.90 5.84
N ILE A 145 -8.87 -1.12 6.94
CA ILE A 145 -7.68 -0.95 7.78
C ILE A 145 -7.22 -2.28 8.34
N ARG A 146 -8.13 -3.11 8.88
CA ARG A 146 -7.76 -4.46 9.36
C ARG A 146 -7.11 -5.29 8.25
N LYS A 147 -7.63 -5.23 7.03
CA LYS A 147 -7.09 -5.95 5.89
C LYS A 147 -5.71 -5.42 5.48
N VAL A 148 -5.52 -4.10 5.45
CA VAL A 148 -4.23 -3.47 5.15
C VAL A 148 -3.17 -3.90 6.18
N LEU A 149 -3.46 -3.78 7.47
CA LEU A 149 -2.52 -4.19 8.53
C LEU A 149 -2.17 -5.68 8.44
N GLN A 150 -3.17 -6.53 8.15
CA GLN A 150 -2.93 -7.96 7.95
C GLN A 150 -2.02 -8.23 6.74
N LEU A 151 -2.28 -7.60 5.59
CA LEU A 151 -1.49 -7.78 4.37
C LEU A 151 -0.05 -7.27 4.55
N ALA A 152 0.12 -6.17 5.29
CA ALA A 152 1.41 -5.55 5.55
C ALA A 152 2.21 -6.25 6.65
N GLY A 153 1.62 -7.17 7.42
CA GLY A 153 2.30 -7.78 8.58
C GLY A 153 2.44 -6.82 9.77
N VAL A 154 1.64 -5.76 9.83
CA VAL A 154 1.71 -4.76 10.90
C VAL A 154 0.80 -5.17 12.05
N SER A 155 1.36 -5.38 13.24
CA SER A 155 0.60 -5.72 14.45
C SER A 155 0.15 -4.48 15.22
N THR A 156 0.93 -3.41 15.16
CA THR A 156 0.69 -2.16 15.89
C THR A 156 1.14 -0.96 15.06
N VAL A 157 0.34 0.10 15.08
CA VAL A 157 0.63 1.38 14.43
C VAL A 157 0.69 2.46 15.50
N VAL A 158 1.76 3.23 15.52
CA VAL A 158 1.90 4.41 16.37
C VAL A 158 1.55 5.64 15.54
N MET A 159 0.61 6.44 16.05
CA MET A 159 0.14 7.66 15.40
C MET A 159 1.06 8.85 15.74
N THR A 160 1.02 9.88 14.90
CA THR A 160 1.55 11.20 15.23
C THR A 160 0.39 12.08 15.68
N ASN A 161 0.33 12.40 16.97
CA ASN A 161 -0.76 13.18 17.56
C ASN A 161 -0.27 14.57 17.95
N ASP A 162 -0.59 15.57 17.14
CA ASP A 162 -0.28 16.97 17.45
C ASP A 162 -1.43 17.59 18.26
N PRO A 163 -1.20 18.06 19.51
CA PRO A 163 -2.25 18.69 20.31
C PRO A 163 -2.62 20.12 19.85
N LEU A 164 -1.91 20.67 18.86
CA LEU A 164 -2.10 22.05 18.37
C LEU A 164 -2.74 22.14 16.96
N ASP A 165 -2.96 20.99 16.31
CA ASP A 165 -3.65 20.89 15.00
C ASP A 165 -5.19 21.06 15.15
#